data_AF-A0A7G6XVZ6-F1
#
_entry.id   AF-A0A7G6XVZ6-F1
#
_cell.length_a   1.000
_cell.length_b   1.000
_cell.length_c   1.000
_cell.angle_alpha   90.00
_cell.angle_beta   90.00
_cell.angle_gamma   90.00
#
_symmetry.space_group_name_H-M   'P 1'
#
loop_
_entity.id
_entity.type
_entity.pdbx_description
1 polymer ?
#
loop_
_entity_poly.entity_id
_entity_poly.type
_entity_poly.pdbx_seq_one_letter_code
_entity_poly.pdbx_strand_id
1 'polypeptide(L)'
;MSDEVVSVAPGTAFKDIAKLLAQYDISGVPVLDDEDRVVGVVSQTDLLARAAPGPDTFRLNGTEAEPPTAGGVMSAPAVTVRAEETAADAARLMTRRGIERLPVVDVEDRLVGIVTRRDLLRMFLRPDSEIRRRITSEVLTDALGVPTGAVEVHVVDGIVTLDGQVERRSQLPVLLRLVEHLEGVVAVASRVTARTDDTESAHADRARHAMPW
;
A
#
# COMPACT_ATOMS: atom_id res chain seq x y z
N MET A 1 8.31 4.71 -0.18
CA MET A 1 8.25 5.42 -1.47
C MET A 1 9.66 5.93 -1.76
N SER A 2 10.09 5.90 -3.01
CA SER A 2 11.27 6.65 -3.46
C SER A 2 10.78 7.77 -4.36
N ASP A 3 11.19 9.01 -4.06
CA ASP A 3 10.80 10.21 -4.82
C ASP A 3 11.73 10.41 -6.04
N GLU A 4 12.94 9.85 -5.97
CA GLU A 4 13.86 9.77 -7.10
C GLU A 4 13.63 8.43 -7.80
N VAL A 5 12.86 8.47 -8.90
CA VAL A 5 12.50 7.29 -9.68
C VAL A 5 13.30 7.28 -10.97
N VAL A 6 14.10 6.23 -11.17
CA VAL A 6 14.77 6.02 -12.46
C VAL A 6 13.74 5.55 -13.48
N SER A 7 13.61 6.29 -14.58
CA SER A 7 12.64 6.03 -15.67
C SER A 7 13.33 5.98 -17.04
N VAL A 8 12.61 5.52 -18.06
CA VAL A 8 13.10 5.43 -19.45
C VAL A 8 12.04 5.89 -20.45
N ALA A 9 12.46 6.32 -21.64
CA ALA A 9 11.54 6.63 -22.74
C ALA A 9 11.17 5.37 -23.55
N PRO A 10 10.02 5.32 -24.27
CA PRO A 10 9.60 4.19 -25.09
C PRO A 10 10.64 3.75 -26.13
N GLY A 11 11.42 4.69 -26.66
CA GLY A 11 12.49 4.41 -27.62
C GLY A 11 13.77 3.84 -27.02
N THR A 12 13.89 3.75 -25.69
CA THR A 12 15.13 3.30 -25.01
C THR A 12 15.46 1.86 -25.39
N ALA A 13 16.69 1.60 -25.79
CA ALA A 13 17.09 0.27 -26.24
C ALA A 13 17.11 -0.75 -25.08
N PHE A 14 16.73 -2.00 -25.36
CA PHE A 14 16.70 -3.11 -24.40
C PHE A 14 18.00 -3.23 -23.58
N LYS A 15 19.15 -3.12 -24.24
CA LYS A 15 20.46 -3.23 -23.57
C LYS A 15 20.69 -2.11 -22.57
N ASP A 16 20.22 -0.91 -22.85
CA ASP A 16 20.40 0.23 -21.96
C ASP A 16 19.47 0.14 -20.76
N ILE A 17 18.25 -0.39 -20.94
CA ILE A 17 17.37 -0.75 -19.84
C ILE A 17 18.04 -1.80 -18.95
N ALA A 18 18.58 -2.88 -19.54
CA ALA A 18 19.24 -3.94 -18.78
C ALA A 18 20.46 -3.42 -17.98
N LYS A 19 21.27 -2.55 -18.59
CA LYS A 19 22.39 -1.88 -17.89
C LYS A 19 21.89 -1.03 -16.73
N LEU A 20 20.83 -0.26 -16.94
CA LEU A 20 20.26 0.62 -15.93
C LEU A 20 19.71 -0.18 -14.75
N LEU A 21 18.94 -1.25 -15.00
CA LEU A 21 18.45 -2.14 -13.93
C LEU A 21 19.60 -2.74 -13.10
N ALA A 22 20.69 -3.17 -13.76
CA ALA A 22 21.85 -3.72 -13.08
C ALA A 22 22.66 -2.66 -12.31
N GLN A 23 22.83 -1.46 -12.89
CA GLN A 23 23.62 -0.38 -12.31
C GLN A 23 22.99 0.19 -11.03
N TYR A 24 21.67 0.38 -11.05
CA TYR A 24 20.93 0.96 -9.93
C TYR A 24 20.38 -0.10 -8.95
N ASP A 25 20.68 -1.39 -9.19
CA ASP A 25 20.16 -2.53 -8.41
C ASP A 25 18.63 -2.50 -8.26
N ILE A 26 17.93 -2.18 -9.35
CA ILE A 26 16.46 -2.11 -9.42
C ILE A 26 15.89 -3.20 -10.33
N SER A 27 14.71 -3.70 -9.98
CA SER A 27 14.07 -4.83 -10.68
C SER A 27 13.11 -4.41 -11.78
N GLY A 28 12.87 -3.11 -11.96
CA GLY A 28 12.06 -2.58 -13.05
C GLY A 28 11.99 -1.06 -13.03
N VAL A 29 11.55 -0.49 -14.14
CA VAL A 29 11.46 0.96 -14.40
C VAL A 29 10.15 1.33 -15.09
N PRO A 30 9.53 2.46 -14.73
CA PRO A 30 8.45 3.03 -15.51
C PRO A 30 8.96 3.56 -16.85
N VAL A 31 8.11 3.47 -17.86
CA VAL A 31 8.31 4.05 -19.20
C VAL A 31 7.46 5.30 -19.30
N LEU A 32 8.08 6.44 -19.61
CA LEU A 32 7.42 7.75 -19.68
C LEU A 32 7.34 8.28 -21.09
N ASP A 33 6.21 8.86 -21.47
CA ASP A 33 6.12 9.63 -22.71
C ASP A 33 6.79 11.02 -22.59
N ASP A 34 6.71 11.81 -23.66
CA ASP A 34 7.31 13.15 -23.73
C ASP A 34 6.63 14.17 -22.79
N GLU A 35 5.48 13.84 -22.19
CA GLU A 35 4.74 14.65 -21.23
C GLU A 35 4.92 14.17 -19.77
N ASP A 36 5.91 13.29 -19.54
CA ASP A 36 6.22 12.62 -18.26
C ASP A 36 5.10 11.70 -17.73
N ARG A 37 4.18 11.27 -18.60
CA ARG A 37 3.11 10.33 -18.22
C ARG A 37 3.57 8.89 -18.30
N VAL A 38 3.09 8.08 -17.35
CA VAL A 38 3.44 6.66 -17.29
C VAL A 38 2.67 5.87 -18.36
N VAL A 39 3.36 5.43 -19.40
CA VAL A 39 2.76 4.64 -20.51
C VAL A 39 2.96 3.14 -20.36
N GLY A 40 3.95 2.71 -19.56
CA GLY A 40 4.22 1.29 -19.32
C GLY A 40 5.22 1.07 -18.19
N VAL A 41 5.50 -0.21 -17.92
CA VAL A 41 6.54 -0.64 -16.98
C VAL A 41 7.36 -1.75 -17.61
N VAL A 42 8.68 -1.69 -17.48
CA VAL A 42 9.60 -2.77 -17.87
C VAL A 42 10.23 -3.35 -16.61
N SER A 43 10.20 -4.66 -16.46
CA SER A 43 10.83 -5.39 -15.36
C SER A 43 11.91 -6.35 -15.85
N GLN A 44 12.76 -6.83 -14.93
CA GLN A 44 13.71 -7.90 -15.23
C GLN A 44 13.02 -9.14 -15.81
N THR A 45 11.82 -9.47 -15.34
CA THR A 45 11.01 -10.58 -15.87
C THR A 45 10.63 -10.37 -17.32
N ASP A 46 10.24 -9.14 -17.71
CA ASP A 46 9.90 -8.81 -19.09
C ASP A 46 11.14 -8.94 -20.00
N LEU A 47 12.29 -8.45 -19.51
CA LEU A 47 13.56 -8.56 -20.25
C LEU A 47 14.00 -10.01 -20.42
N LEU A 48 13.89 -10.82 -19.36
CA LEU A 48 14.25 -12.25 -19.38
C LEU A 48 13.29 -13.07 -20.25
N ALA A 49 11.99 -12.80 -20.20
CA ALA A 49 11.00 -13.44 -21.06
C ALA A 49 11.30 -13.20 -22.55
N ARG A 50 11.81 -12.00 -22.88
CA ARG A 50 12.22 -11.66 -24.25
C ARG A 50 13.58 -12.24 -24.65
N ALA A 51 14.49 -12.41 -23.70
CA ALA A 51 15.82 -12.99 -23.91
C ALA A 51 15.82 -14.53 -23.97
N ALA A 52 14.79 -15.18 -23.43
CA ALA A 52 14.63 -16.63 -23.48
C ALA A 52 14.37 -17.10 -24.93
N PRO A 53 15.06 -18.15 -25.41
CA PRO A 53 14.81 -18.70 -26.74
C PRO A 53 13.42 -19.35 -26.80
N GLY A 54 12.44 -18.64 -27.35
CA GLY A 54 11.13 -19.16 -27.73
C GLY A 54 11.11 -19.70 -29.17
N PRO A 55 10.01 -20.35 -29.61
CA PRO A 55 9.88 -20.86 -30.99
C PRO A 55 10.02 -19.76 -32.07
N ASP A 56 9.89 -18.49 -31.70
CA ASP A 56 10.03 -17.32 -32.57
C ASP A 56 11.41 -16.64 -32.51
N THR A 57 12.37 -17.11 -31.71
CA THR A 57 13.63 -16.36 -31.51
C THR A 57 14.63 -16.45 -32.65
N PHE A 58 14.37 -17.20 -33.72
CA PHE A 58 15.22 -17.23 -34.92
C PHE A 58 14.46 -17.45 -36.23
N ARG A 59 13.33 -16.76 -36.44
CA ARG A 59 12.76 -16.65 -37.79
C ARG A 59 12.30 -15.24 -38.09
N LEU A 60 13.25 -14.41 -38.55
CA LEU A 60 12.91 -13.40 -39.53
C LEU A 60 13.64 -13.74 -40.83
N ASN A 61 12.81 -13.98 -41.83
CA ASN A 61 13.19 -13.97 -43.23
C ASN A 61 13.99 -12.69 -43.53
N GLY A 62 15.32 -12.77 -43.54
CA GLY A 62 16.23 -11.86 -44.26
C GLY A 62 16.11 -10.35 -44.01
N THR A 63 15.43 -9.90 -42.94
CA THR A 63 15.31 -8.47 -42.60
C THR A 63 15.87 -8.29 -41.19
N GLU A 64 16.87 -7.40 -41.08
CA GLU A 64 17.51 -7.04 -39.82
C GLU A 64 16.44 -6.59 -38.83
N ALA A 65 16.18 -7.41 -37.81
CA ALA A 65 15.24 -7.07 -36.76
C ALA A 65 15.80 -5.88 -35.98
N GLU A 66 15.09 -4.75 -35.96
CA GLU A 66 15.46 -3.64 -35.11
C GLU A 66 15.59 -4.13 -33.65
N PRO A 67 16.62 -3.68 -32.92
CA PRO A 67 16.81 -4.10 -31.54
C PRO A 67 15.59 -3.71 -30.71
N PRO A 68 15.08 -4.59 -29.84
CA PRO A 68 13.88 -4.30 -29.06
C PRO A 68 14.08 -3.04 -28.20
N THR A 69 13.04 -2.21 -28.13
CA THR A 69 12.98 -0.99 -27.33
C THR A 69 12.09 -1.20 -26.10
N ALA A 70 12.11 -0.26 -25.16
CA ALA A 70 11.24 -0.25 -23.99
C ALA A 70 9.77 -0.41 -24.37
N GLY A 71 9.30 0.35 -25.36
CA GLY A 71 7.92 0.28 -25.85
C GLY A 71 7.56 -1.09 -26.42
N GLY A 72 8.52 -1.80 -27.00
CA GLY A 72 8.31 -3.14 -27.56
C GLY A 72 8.34 -4.28 -26.53
N VAL A 73 8.78 -4.03 -25.29
CA VAL A 73 8.88 -5.05 -24.23
C VAL A 73 8.16 -4.71 -22.94
N MET A 74 7.66 -3.48 -22.80
CA MET A 74 6.94 -3.05 -21.60
C MET A 74 5.58 -3.73 -21.46
N SER A 75 5.15 -3.90 -20.22
CA SER A 75 3.76 -4.16 -19.91
C SER A 75 2.96 -2.87 -20.04
N ALA A 76 1.95 -2.87 -20.91
CA ALA A 76 1.08 -1.72 -21.18
C ALA A 76 -0.41 -2.14 -21.28
N PRO A 77 -1.36 -1.28 -20.85
CA PRO A 77 -1.13 0.00 -20.18
C PRO A 77 -0.54 -0.20 -18.77
N ALA A 78 0.19 0.80 -18.28
CA ALA A 78 0.73 0.76 -16.93
C ALA A 78 -0.40 0.64 -15.90
N VAL A 79 -0.21 -0.21 -14.89
CA VAL A 79 -1.05 -0.22 -13.69
C VAL A 79 -0.42 0.74 -12.69
N THR A 80 -1.12 1.81 -12.36
CA THR A 80 -0.65 2.89 -11.47
C THR A 80 -1.53 3.03 -10.23
N VAL A 81 -1.06 3.81 -9.26
CA VAL A 81 -1.87 4.31 -8.12
C VAL A 81 -1.71 5.83 -8.02
N ARG A 82 -2.70 6.50 -7.45
CA ARG A 82 -2.64 7.93 -7.18
C ARG A 82 -1.93 8.21 -5.86
N ALA A 83 -1.30 9.37 -5.73
CA ALA A 83 -0.54 9.77 -4.54
C ALA A 83 -1.38 9.83 -3.26
N GLU A 84 -2.70 10.04 -3.38
CA GLU A 84 -3.67 10.07 -2.29
C GLU A 84 -4.21 8.68 -1.89
N GLU A 85 -3.96 7.63 -2.67
CA GLU A 85 -4.41 6.27 -2.34
C GLU A 85 -3.60 5.66 -1.20
N THR A 86 -4.25 4.78 -0.41
CA THR A 86 -3.58 4.19 0.75
C THR A 86 -2.60 3.09 0.34
N ALA A 87 -1.61 2.82 1.19
CA ALA A 87 -0.71 1.67 1.03
C ALA A 87 -1.46 0.33 0.97
N ALA A 88 -2.60 0.23 1.68
CA ALA A 88 -3.46 -0.96 1.64
C ALA A 88 -4.12 -1.13 0.26
N ASP A 89 -4.55 -0.04 -0.38
CA ASP A 89 -5.14 -0.08 -1.72
C ASP A 89 -4.09 -0.49 -2.77
N ALA A 90 -2.88 0.08 -2.67
CA ALA A 90 -1.74 -0.32 -3.49
C ALA A 90 -1.41 -1.82 -3.29
N ALA A 91 -1.37 -2.31 -2.05
CA ALA A 91 -1.12 -3.72 -1.76
C ALA A 91 -2.20 -4.63 -2.36
N ARG A 92 -3.48 -4.27 -2.22
CA ARG A 92 -4.59 -5.02 -2.81
C ARG A 92 -4.50 -5.03 -4.34
N LEU A 93 -4.14 -3.90 -4.95
CA LEU A 93 -3.97 -3.79 -6.40
C LEU A 93 -2.81 -4.68 -6.90
N MET A 94 -1.66 -4.64 -6.23
CA MET A 94 -0.51 -5.51 -6.52
C MET A 94 -0.88 -7.00 -6.47
N THR A 95 -1.63 -7.41 -5.45
CA THR A 95 -2.07 -8.80 -5.29
C THR A 95 -3.04 -9.20 -6.38
N ARG A 96 -4.09 -8.39 -6.64
CA ARG A 96 -5.10 -8.68 -7.67
C ARG A 96 -4.51 -8.78 -9.08
N ARG A 97 -3.52 -7.93 -9.38
CA ARG A 97 -2.89 -7.86 -10.70
C ARG A 97 -1.67 -8.77 -10.85
N GLY A 98 -1.20 -9.39 -9.75
CA GLY A 98 0.00 -10.22 -9.76
C GLY A 98 1.29 -9.43 -10.02
N ILE A 99 1.31 -8.13 -9.76
CA ILE A 99 2.44 -7.23 -10.03
C ILE A 99 3.20 -6.90 -8.74
N GLU A 100 4.46 -6.51 -8.91
CA GLU A 100 5.41 -6.30 -7.80
C GLU A 100 5.69 -4.83 -7.49
N ARG A 101 5.30 -3.93 -8.40
CA ARG A 101 5.56 -2.50 -8.33
C ARG A 101 4.43 -1.73 -9.00
N LEU A 102 4.21 -0.53 -8.49
CA LEU A 102 3.20 0.41 -8.96
C LEU A 102 3.85 1.79 -9.08
N PRO A 103 3.91 2.37 -10.29
CA PRO A 103 4.16 3.79 -10.44
C PRO A 103 3.06 4.58 -9.72
N VAL A 104 3.48 5.59 -8.95
CA VAL A 104 2.60 6.53 -8.28
C VAL A 104 2.50 7.76 -9.17
N VAL A 105 1.27 8.17 -9.48
CA VAL A 105 1.02 9.30 -10.37
C VAL A 105 0.21 10.40 -9.69
N ASP A 106 0.38 11.64 -10.15
CA ASP A 106 -0.44 12.78 -9.74
C ASP A 106 -1.81 12.79 -10.45
N VAL A 107 -2.55 13.89 -10.32
CA VAL A 107 -3.86 14.08 -10.98
C VAL A 107 -3.77 14.17 -12.51
N GLU A 108 -2.62 14.54 -13.08
CA GLU A 108 -2.35 14.69 -14.51
C GLU A 108 -1.72 13.43 -15.14
N ASP A 109 -1.65 12.33 -14.39
CA ASP A 109 -1.01 11.04 -14.74
C ASP A 109 0.52 11.11 -14.90
N ARG A 110 1.15 12.13 -14.33
CA ARG A 110 2.61 12.25 -14.30
C ARG A 110 3.21 11.43 -13.18
N LEU A 111 4.38 10.85 -13.43
CA LEU A 111 5.11 10.07 -12.42
C LEU A 111 5.58 10.95 -11.27
N VAL A 112 5.17 10.63 -10.05
CA VAL A 112 5.66 11.29 -8.82
C VAL A 112 6.42 10.35 -7.89
N GLY A 113 6.33 9.04 -8.12
CA GLY A 113 7.01 8.06 -7.28
C GLY A 113 6.84 6.64 -7.76
N ILE A 114 7.46 5.70 -7.06
CA ILE A 114 7.22 4.26 -7.23
C ILE A 114 7.08 3.59 -5.88
N VAL A 115 6.16 2.62 -5.80
CA VAL A 115 6.02 1.75 -4.64
C VAL A 115 6.19 0.31 -5.06
N THR A 116 7.03 -0.43 -4.33
CA THR A 116 7.26 -1.87 -4.54
C THR A 116 6.63 -2.70 -3.43
N ARG A 117 6.42 -4.01 -3.66
CA ARG A 117 5.99 -4.94 -2.60
C ARG A 117 6.92 -4.87 -1.39
N ARG A 118 8.22 -4.70 -1.61
CA ARG A 118 9.20 -4.56 -0.52
C ARG A 118 8.95 -3.30 0.30
N ASP A 119 8.59 -2.19 -0.34
CA ASP A 119 8.26 -0.95 0.37
C ASP A 119 6.97 -1.06 1.17
N LEU A 120 5.96 -1.75 0.63
CA LEU A 120 4.73 -2.04 1.37
C LEU A 120 5.00 -2.99 2.55
N LEU A 121 5.84 -4.00 2.37
CA LEU A 121 6.23 -4.92 3.45
C LEU A 121 7.05 -4.21 4.54
N ARG A 122 7.88 -3.22 4.19
CA ARG A 122 8.63 -2.41 5.17
C ARG A 122 7.73 -1.63 6.13
N MET A 123 6.50 -1.28 5.73
CA MET A 123 5.54 -0.64 6.64
C MET A 123 5.12 -1.58 7.79
N PHE A 124 5.24 -2.88 7.60
CA PHE A 124 4.99 -3.90 8.63
C PHE A 124 6.25 -4.28 9.43
N LEU A 125 7.43 -3.73 9.10
CA LEU A 125 8.65 -3.92 9.89
C LEU A 125 8.75 -2.90 11.05
N ARG A 126 7.68 -2.18 11.36
CA ARG A 126 7.65 -1.34 12.56
C ARG A 126 7.81 -2.24 13.78
N PRO A 127 8.72 -1.90 14.72
CA PRO A 127 8.82 -2.64 15.96
C PRO A 127 7.48 -2.63 16.68
N ASP A 128 7.05 -3.78 17.19
CA ASP A 128 5.83 -3.91 18.01
C ASP A 128 5.78 -2.89 19.16
N SER A 129 6.95 -2.51 19.68
CA SER A 129 7.09 -1.48 20.71
C SER A 129 6.64 -0.09 20.25
N GLU A 130 6.80 0.25 18.98
CA GLU A 130 6.33 1.50 18.39
C GLU A 130 4.82 1.48 18.18
N ILE A 131 4.28 0.39 17.63
CA ILE A 131 2.83 0.22 17.47
C ILE A 131 2.14 0.35 18.84
N ARG A 132 2.64 -0.37 19.85
CA ARG A 132 2.16 -0.30 21.24
C ARG A 132 2.19 1.12 21.77
N ARG A 133 3.31 1.84 21.60
CA ARG A 133 3.48 3.22 22.08
C ARG A 133 2.42 4.14 21.48
N ARG A 134 2.18 4.06 20.17
CA ARG A 134 1.18 4.90 19.48
C ARG A 134 -0.24 4.58 19.94
N ILE A 135 -0.59 3.30 20.09
CA ILE A 135 -1.90 2.91 20.64
C ILE A 135 -2.09 3.52 22.03
N THR A 136 -1.09 3.40 22.92
CA THR A 136 -1.20 3.92 24.28
C THR A 136 -1.29 5.44 24.34
N SER A 137 -0.48 6.14 23.55
CA SER A 137 -0.44 7.61 23.57
C SER A 137 -1.55 8.24 22.73
N GLU A 138 -1.57 7.99 21.43
CA GLU A 138 -2.46 8.68 20.48
C GLU A 138 -3.91 8.20 20.59
N VAL A 139 -4.15 6.89 20.76
CA VAL A 139 -5.51 6.34 20.74
C VAL A 139 -6.13 6.31 22.13
N LEU A 140 -5.49 5.61 23.07
CA LEU A 140 -6.05 5.45 24.42
C LEU A 140 -6.03 6.77 25.17
N THR A 141 -4.89 7.45 25.23
CA THR A 141 -4.76 8.68 26.04
C THR A 141 -5.38 9.88 25.33
N ASP A 142 -4.91 10.23 24.13
CA ASP A 142 -5.27 11.51 23.51
C ASP A 142 -6.68 11.48 22.88
N ALA A 143 -7.00 10.45 22.10
CA ALA A 143 -8.28 10.40 21.39
C ALA A 143 -9.47 9.96 22.27
N LEU A 144 -9.25 9.03 23.21
CA LEU A 144 -10.32 8.43 24.00
C LEU A 144 -10.31 8.80 25.48
N GLY A 145 -9.25 9.44 25.99
CA GLY A 145 -9.13 9.81 27.40
C GLY A 145 -9.14 8.62 28.35
N VAL A 146 -8.71 7.44 27.88
CA VAL A 146 -8.64 6.21 28.68
C VAL A 146 -7.47 6.32 29.66
N PRO A 147 -7.69 6.10 30.98
CA PRO A 147 -6.63 6.16 31.97
C PRO A 147 -5.51 5.16 31.68
N THR A 148 -4.27 5.55 31.97
CA THR A 148 -3.11 4.65 31.84
C THR A 148 -3.32 3.39 32.68
N GLY A 149 -3.15 2.22 32.06
CA GLY A 149 -3.33 0.91 32.70
C GLY A 149 -4.77 0.41 32.78
N ALA A 150 -5.77 1.19 32.33
CA ALA A 150 -7.15 0.69 32.22
C ALA A 150 -7.33 -0.31 31.08
N VAL A 151 -6.52 -0.17 30.02
CA VAL A 151 -6.43 -1.12 28.90
C VAL A 151 -4.96 -1.49 28.70
N GLU A 152 -4.68 -2.79 28.80
CA GLU A 152 -3.38 -3.37 28.48
C GLU A 152 -3.27 -3.61 26.97
N VAL A 153 -2.09 -3.33 26.41
CA VAL A 153 -1.81 -3.43 24.98
C VAL A 153 -0.60 -4.31 24.78
N HIS A 154 -0.82 -5.46 24.17
CA HIS A 154 0.25 -6.34 23.69
C HIS A 154 0.28 -6.32 22.18
N VAL A 155 1.49 -6.32 21.61
CA VAL A 155 1.69 -6.38 20.17
C VAL A 155 2.75 -7.44 19.91
N VAL A 156 2.42 -8.40 19.04
CA VAL A 156 3.33 -9.45 18.57
C VAL A 156 3.14 -9.58 17.07
N ASP A 157 4.19 -9.34 16.30
CA ASP A 157 4.18 -9.38 14.83
C ASP A 157 3.05 -8.50 14.23
N GLY A 158 2.85 -7.31 14.81
CA GLY A 158 1.79 -6.37 14.42
C GLY A 158 0.37 -6.80 14.80
N ILE A 159 0.18 -7.94 15.48
CA ILE A 159 -1.12 -8.37 16.01
C ILE A 159 -1.32 -7.72 17.39
N VAL A 160 -2.33 -6.86 17.48
CA VAL A 160 -2.66 -6.15 18.71
C VAL A 160 -3.67 -6.94 19.52
N THR A 161 -3.33 -7.22 20.77
CA THR A 161 -4.29 -7.71 21.76
C THR A 161 -4.58 -6.62 22.78
N LEU A 162 -5.86 -6.26 22.90
CA LEU A 162 -6.37 -5.28 23.86
C LEU A 162 -7.15 -6.01 24.95
N ASP A 163 -6.78 -5.80 26.21
CA ASP A 163 -7.47 -6.34 27.38
C ASP A 163 -7.73 -5.24 28.40
N GLY A 164 -8.82 -5.31 29.16
CA GLY A 164 -9.16 -4.33 30.18
C GLY A 164 -10.54 -3.69 30.01
N GLN A 165 -10.68 -2.44 30.45
CA GLN A 165 -11.97 -1.77 30.51
C GLN A 165 -11.91 -0.32 30.00
N VAL A 166 -12.92 0.08 29.24
CA VAL A 166 -13.23 1.48 28.92
C VAL A 166 -14.43 1.94 29.73
N GLU A 167 -14.60 3.26 29.86
CA GLU A 167 -15.70 3.80 30.67
C GLU A 167 -17.07 3.55 30.02
N ARG A 168 -17.17 3.80 28.71
CA ARG A 168 -18.44 3.76 27.96
C ARG A 168 -18.41 2.73 26.84
N ARG A 169 -19.53 2.03 26.64
CA ARG A 169 -19.69 1.02 25.58
C ARG A 169 -19.57 1.62 24.19
N SER A 170 -19.98 2.87 24.00
CA SER A 170 -19.81 3.61 22.73
C SER A 170 -18.34 3.79 22.31
N GLN A 171 -17.38 3.71 23.24
CA GLN A 171 -15.95 3.86 22.93
C GLN A 171 -15.33 2.62 22.29
N LEU A 172 -15.89 1.42 22.51
CA LEU A 172 -15.38 0.17 21.96
C LEU A 172 -15.26 0.18 20.42
N PRO A 173 -16.31 0.48 19.64
CA PRO A 173 -16.19 0.49 18.17
C PRO A 173 -15.25 1.59 17.66
N VAL A 174 -15.11 2.70 18.39
CA VAL A 174 -14.18 3.78 18.03
C VAL A 174 -12.74 3.35 18.29
N LEU A 175 -12.46 2.74 19.44
CA LEU A 175 -11.17 2.17 19.79
C LEU A 175 -10.70 1.16 18.73
N LEU A 176 -11.53 0.16 18.41
CA LEU A 176 -11.18 -0.86 17.42
C LEU A 176 -10.87 -0.23 16.06
N ARG A 177 -11.74 0.67 15.59
CA ARG A 177 -11.52 1.36 14.32
C ARG A 177 -10.21 2.14 14.30
N LEU A 178 -9.92 2.92 15.33
CA LEU A 178 -8.69 3.72 15.38
C LEU A 178 -7.45 2.83 15.39
N VAL A 179 -7.44 1.76 16.18
CA VAL A 179 -6.31 0.82 16.25
C VAL A 179 -6.14 0.07 14.94
N GLU A 180 -7.21 -0.41 14.32
CA GLU A 180 -7.16 -1.10 13.02
C GLU A 180 -6.58 -0.24 11.88
N HIS A 181 -6.67 1.09 11.99
CA HIS A 181 -6.15 2.02 10.99
C HIS A 181 -4.74 2.54 11.33
N LEU A 182 -4.15 2.13 12.46
CA LEU A 182 -2.77 2.48 12.76
C LEU A 182 -1.81 1.71 11.87
N GLU A 183 -0.84 2.44 11.32
CA GLU A 183 0.21 1.86 10.50
C GLU A 183 1.02 0.80 11.30
N GLY A 184 1.18 -0.39 10.70
CA GLY A 184 1.87 -1.54 11.31
C GLY A 184 0.94 -2.54 12.00
N VAL A 185 -0.33 -2.19 12.24
CA VAL A 185 -1.33 -3.12 12.79
C VAL A 185 -1.80 -4.09 11.71
N VAL A 186 -1.68 -5.39 11.97
CA VAL A 186 -2.09 -6.49 11.07
C VAL A 186 -3.48 -6.99 11.42
N ALA A 187 -3.77 -7.11 12.72
CA ALA A 187 -5.04 -7.56 13.24
C ALA A 187 -5.25 -7.05 14.67
N VAL A 188 -6.50 -6.97 15.10
CA VAL A 188 -6.88 -6.58 16.46
C VAL A 188 -7.74 -7.67 17.09
N ALA A 189 -7.27 -8.22 18.20
CA ALA A 189 -8.07 -9.05 19.11
C ALA A 189 -8.42 -8.22 20.34
N SER A 190 -9.70 -8.16 20.71
CA SER A 190 -10.13 -7.36 21.85
C SER A 190 -10.94 -8.18 22.83
N ARG A 191 -10.57 -8.06 24.11
CA ARG A 191 -11.30 -8.51 25.29
C ARG A 191 -11.72 -7.33 26.16
N VAL A 192 -11.70 -6.12 25.60
CA VAL A 192 -12.05 -4.89 26.32
C VAL A 192 -13.55 -4.85 26.60
N THR A 193 -13.91 -4.59 27.85
CA THR A 193 -15.29 -4.41 28.29
C THR A 193 -15.58 -2.95 28.61
N ALA A 194 -16.86 -2.59 28.75
CA ALA A 194 -17.26 -1.26 29.17
C ALA A 194 -17.84 -1.29 30.58
N ARG A 195 -17.55 -0.26 31.38
CA ARG A 195 -18.14 -0.12 32.73
C ARG A 195 -19.61 0.27 32.66
N THR A 196 -19.96 1.17 31.74
CA THR A 196 -21.31 1.69 31.55
C THR A 196 -21.79 1.43 30.12
N ASP A 197 -23.01 0.90 29.98
CA ASP A 197 -23.69 0.81 28.69
C ASP A 197 -24.47 2.10 28.40
N ASP A 198 -23.86 2.99 27.63
CA ASP A 198 -24.45 4.25 27.15
C ASP A 198 -25.11 4.11 25.78
N THR A 199 -25.13 2.90 25.21
CA THR A 199 -25.68 2.67 23.86
C THR A 199 -27.19 2.48 23.84
N GLU A 200 -27.79 2.06 24.97
CA GLU A 200 -29.25 1.93 25.12
C GLU A 200 -29.96 3.28 25.38
N SER A 201 -29.31 4.22 26.10
CA SER A 201 -29.92 5.53 26.42
C SER A 201 -30.12 6.43 25.19
N ALA A 202 -29.29 6.29 24.15
CA ALA A 202 -29.43 7.03 22.89
C ALA A 202 -30.64 6.61 22.03
N HIS A 203 -31.20 5.42 22.28
CA HIS A 203 -32.43 4.94 21.63
C HIS A 203 -33.69 5.40 22.37
N ALA A 204 -33.64 5.44 23.70
CA ALA A 204 -34.76 5.92 24.53
C ALA A 204 -35.04 7.42 24.34
N ASP A 205 -34.02 8.24 24.07
CA ASP A 205 -34.18 9.69 23.91
C ASP A 205 -34.73 10.10 22.53
N ARG A 206 -34.43 9.29 21.49
CA ARG A 206 -35.05 9.42 20.16
C ARG A 206 -36.52 8.99 20.16
N ALA A 207 -36.90 8.01 20.97
CA ALA A 207 -38.30 7.61 21.13
C ALA A 207 -39.15 8.67 21.86
N ARG A 208 -38.56 9.44 22.79
CA ARG A 208 -39.25 10.54 23.49
C ARG A 208 -39.46 11.78 22.60
N HIS A 209 -38.59 12.00 21.61
CA HIS A 209 -38.73 13.10 20.65
C HIS A 209 -39.57 12.75 19.40
N ALA A 210 -40.08 11.52 19.28
CA ALA A 210 -40.85 11.04 18.13
C ALA A 210 -42.37 10.94 18.36
N MET A 211 -42.93 11.64 19.36
CA MET A 211 -44.38 11.77 19.55
C MET A 211 -44.84 13.21 19.24
N PRO A 212 -45.36 13.49 18.03
CA PRO A 212 -46.26 14.60 17.81
C PRO A 212 -47.70 14.20 18.17
N TRP A 213 -48.44 15.21 18.62
CA TRP A 213 -49.82 15.21 19.10
C TRP A 213 -50.83 14.66 18.09
#